data_AF-A0A0S6WXR5-F1
#
_entry.id   AF-A0A0S6WXR5-F1
#
_cell.length_a   1.000
_cell.length_b   1.000
_cell.length_c   1.000
_cell.angle_alpha   90.00
_cell.angle_beta   90.00
_cell.angle_gamma   90.00
#
_symmetry.space_group_name_H-M   'P 1'
#
loop_
_entity.id
_entity.type
_entity.pdbx_description
1 polymer ?
#
loop_
_entity_poly.entity_id
_entity_poly.type
_entity_poly.pdbx_seq_one_letter_code
_entity_poly.pdbx_strand_id
1 'polypeptide(L)'
;MIPLPLGLLRAFAWPWRLLRTYPWPTLALALAAFAWLQHGRARHWRERARSEATSHAATKANYQTAQKEAARRAQEERLATERTHSRLAKEADNALHEADLWRARAGRFADDGGMRVACSGPAGRTPGHAAAPGSDHPAPRADGPGSPAVTLSRADFETLSANTERLLRVHAWGQRLVEEGLAFPPETP
;
A
#
# COMPACT_ATOMS: atom_id res chain seq x y z
N MET A 1 56.88 37.48 -34.37
CA MET A 1 58.17 36.79 -34.17
C MET A 1 58.69 37.16 -32.79
N ILE A 2 58.57 36.26 -31.81
CA ILE A 2 58.96 36.52 -30.41
C ILE A 2 60.36 35.93 -30.21
N PRO A 3 61.38 36.73 -29.81
CA PRO A 3 62.72 36.20 -29.59
C PRO A 3 62.73 35.31 -28.34
N LEU A 4 63.11 34.05 -28.53
CA LEU A 4 63.34 33.11 -27.43
C LEU A 4 64.50 33.60 -26.54
N PRO A 5 64.36 33.58 -25.20
CA PRO A 5 65.40 34.05 -24.31
C PRO A 5 66.62 33.11 -24.35
N LEU A 6 67.78 33.68 -24.69
CA LEU A 6 69.10 33.05 -24.75
C LEU A 6 69.55 32.32 -23.45
N GLY A 7 68.81 32.47 -22.34
CA GLY A 7 69.06 31.77 -21.08
C GLY A 7 68.79 30.26 -21.10
N LEU A 8 67.87 29.79 -21.95
CA LEU A 8 67.50 28.36 -22.02
C LEU A 8 68.60 27.48 -22.66
N LEU A 9 69.41 28.05 -23.55
CA LEU A 9 70.50 27.32 -24.24
C LEU A 9 71.67 27.01 -23.30
N ARG A 10 71.94 27.85 -22.29
CA ARG A 10 73.01 27.59 -21.30
C ARG A 10 72.65 26.46 -20.34
N ALA A 11 71.37 26.29 -20.02
CA ALA A 11 70.91 25.21 -19.15
C ALA A 11 71.09 23.82 -19.78
N PHE A 12 71.07 23.72 -21.11
CA PHE A 12 71.28 22.46 -21.85
C PHE A 12 72.75 22.12 -22.12
N ALA A 13 73.64 23.12 -22.18
CA ALA A 13 75.06 22.91 -22.50
C ALA A 13 75.84 22.23 -21.37
N TRP A 14 75.44 22.44 -20.12
CA TRP A 14 76.11 21.92 -18.93
C TRP A 14 75.96 20.39 -18.74
N PRO A 15 74.76 19.79 -18.83
CA PRO A 15 74.61 18.34 -18.76
C PRO A 15 75.30 17.62 -19.93
N TRP A 16 75.34 18.23 -21.11
CA TRP A 16 76.01 17.66 -22.28
C TRP A 16 77.54 17.60 -22.13
N ARG A 17 78.14 18.59 -21.46
CA ARG A 17 79.57 18.57 -21.12
C ARG A 17 79.91 17.48 -20.10
N LEU A 18 79.09 17.31 -19.07
CA LEU A 18 79.26 16.29 -18.03
C LEU A 18 79.12 14.86 -18.59
N LEU A 19 78.17 14.64 -19.50
CA LEU A 19 77.99 13.35 -20.18
C LEU A 19 79.22 12.96 -21.02
N ARG A 20 79.90 13.96 -21.59
CA ARG A 20 81.07 13.76 -22.47
C ARG A 20 82.37 13.54 -21.69
N THR A 21 82.51 14.10 -20.49
CA THR A 21 83.69 13.89 -19.63
C THR A 21 83.56 12.70 -18.69
N TYR A 22 82.35 12.38 -18.21
CA TYR A 22 82.11 11.29 -17.27
C TYR A 22 80.82 10.51 -17.61
N PRO A 23 80.82 9.71 -18.70
CA PRO A 23 79.61 9.05 -19.21
C PRO A 23 79.01 8.05 -18.22
N TRP A 24 79.84 7.20 -17.60
CA TRP A 24 79.36 6.15 -16.69
C TRP A 24 78.68 6.65 -15.40
N PRO A 25 79.26 7.58 -14.61
CA PRO A 25 78.63 8.04 -13.38
C PRO A 25 77.39 8.91 -13.65
N THR A 26 77.35 9.65 -14.75
CA THR A 26 76.16 10.43 -15.15
C THR A 26 75.01 9.50 -15.55
N LEU A 27 75.29 8.41 -16.27
CA LEU A 27 74.30 7.38 -16.61
C LEU A 27 73.79 6.65 -15.36
N ALA A 28 74.68 6.32 -14.42
CA ALA A 28 74.30 5.70 -13.14
C ALA A 28 73.39 6.60 -12.31
N LEU A 29 73.69 7.91 -12.20
CA LEU A 29 72.84 8.89 -11.53
C LEU A 29 71.48 9.05 -12.22
N ALA A 30 71.46 9.09 -13.56
CA ALA A 30 70.22 9.18 -14.33
C ALA A 30 69.33 7.94 -14.12
N LEU A 31 69.91 6.74 -14.12
CA LEU A 31 69.19 5.50 -13.84
C LEU A 31 68.69 5.44 -12.39
N ALA A 32 69.50 5.87 -11.42
CA ALA A 32 69.09 5.94 -10.01
C ALA A 32 67.94 6.93 -9.80
N ALA A 33 67.99 8.11 -10.43
CA ALA A 33 66.91 9.10 -10.39
C ALA A 33 65.62 8.56 -11.04
N PHE A 34 65.74 7.87 -12.17
CA PHE A 34 64.60 7.25 -12.84
C PHE A 34 63.99 6.12 -12.00
N ALA A 35 64.81 5.25 -11.43
CA ALA A 35 64.36 4.19 -10.53
C ALA A 35 63.64 4.75 -9.30
N TRP A 36 64.16 5.83 -8.71
CA TRP A 36 63.54 6.49 -7.56
C TRP A 36 62.17 7.11 -7.92
N LEU A 37 62.07 7.78 -9.07
CA LEU A 37 60.82 8.37 -9.55
C LEU A 37 59.75 7.30 -9.82
N GLN A 38 60.15 6.17 -10.41
CA GLN A 38 59.26 5.04 -10.65
C GLN A 38 58.83 4.35 -9.35
N HIS A 39 59.73 4.26 -8.36
CA HIS A 39 59.41 3.72 -7.04
C HIS A 39 58.40 4.59 -6.29
N GLY A 40 58.55 5.91 -6.36
CA GLY A 40 57.58 6.86 -5.81
C GLY A 40 56.20 6.74 -6.46
N ARG A 41 56.14 6.66 -7.79
CA ARG A 41 54.90 6.39 -8.53
C ARG A 41 54.28 5.05 -8.15
N ALA A 42 55.06 3.99 -8.07
CA ALA A 42 54.57 2.66 -7.68
C ALA A 42 53.98 2.65 -6.25
N ARG A 43 54.58 3.39 -5.31
CA ARG A 43 54.01 3.57 -3.95
C ARG A 43 52.68 4.31 -3.98
N HIS A 44 52.61 5.43 -4.69
CA HIS A 44 51.37 6.19 -4.82
C HIS A 44 50.24 5.35 -5.44
N TRP A 45 50.53 4.54 -6.47
CA TRP A 45 49.53 3.65 -7.07
C TRP A 45 49.05 2.57 -6.08
N ARG A 46 49.94 2.00 -5.28
CA ARG A 46 49.57 1.01 -4.25
C ARG A 46 48.70 1.61 -3.16
N GLU A 47 49.01 2.82 -2.71
CA GLU A 47 48.21 3.54 -1.72
C GLU A 47 46.82 3.86 -2.25
N ARG A 48 46.73 4.36 -3.49
CA ARG A 48 45.44 4.62 -4.16
C ARG A 48 44.62 3.35 -4.33
N ALA A 49 45.24 2.25 -4.78
CA ALA A 49 44.57 0.96 -4.92
C ALA A 49 44.05 0.42 -3.58
N ARG A 50 44.80 0.62 -2.48
CA ARG A 50 44.33 0.25 -1.14
C ARG A 50 43.14 1.10 -0.70
N SER A 51 43.19 2.42 -0.91
CA SER A 51 42.07 3.30 -0.55
C SER A 51 40.82 3.02 -1.38
N GLU A 52 40.97 2.69 -2.67
CA GLU A 52 39.84 2.32 -3.52
C GLU A 52 39.26 0.96 -3.13
N ALA A 53 40.11 -0.01 -2.76
CA ALA A 53 39.65 -1.31 -2.29
C ALA A 53 38.87 -1.19 -0.96
N THR A 54 39.32 -0.36 -0.02
CA THR A 54 38.61 -0.14 1.25
C THR A 54 37.29 0.60 1.04
N SER A 55 37.27 1.62 0.17
CA SER A 55 36.03 2.33 -0.15
C SER A 55 35.03 1.40 -0.84
N HIS A 56 35.46 0.60 -1.82
CA HIS A 56 34.59 -0.37 -2.48
C HIS A 56 34.04 -1.43 -1.52
N ALA A 57 34.87 -1.94 -0.62
CA ALA A 57 34.43 -2.89 0.40
C ALA A 57 33.36 -2.27 1.32
N ALA A 58 33.56 -1.03 1.76
CA ALA A 58 32.59 -0.30 2.58
C ALA A 58 31.28 -0.04 1.84
N THR A 59 31.33 0.41 0.58
CA THR A 59 30.14 0.62 -0.25
C THR A 59 29.36 -0.68 -0.45
N LYS A 60 30.06 -1.79 -0.72
CA LYS A 60 29.43 -3.11 -0.88
C LYS A 60 28.75 -3.56 0.42
N ALA A 61 29.41 -3.38 1.57
CA ALA A 61 28.83 -3.72 2.86
C ALA A 61 27.56 -2.90 3.14
N ASN A 62 27.61 -1.59 2.90
CA ASN A 62 26.45 -0.69 3.07
C ASN A 62 25.28 -1.07 2.17
N TYR A 63 25.56 -1.48 0.93
CA TYR A 63 24.51 -1.92 0.01
C TYR A 63 23.87 -3.22 0.48
N GLN A 64 24.68 -4.17 0.98
CA GLN A 64 24.18 -5.44 1.51
C GLN A 64 23.36 -5.26 2.78
N THR A 65 23.76 -4.35 3.69
CA THR A 65 22.95 -4.06 4.89
C THR A 65 21.64 -3.39 4.52
N ALA A 66 21.68 -2.39 3.61
CA ALA A 66 20.46 -1.73 3.12
C ALA A 66 19.50 -2.71 2.44
N GLN A 67 20.00 -3.64 1.62
CA GLN A 67 19.15 -4.68 1.01
C GLN A 67 18.51 -5.60 2.05
N LYS A 68 19.26 -6.02 3.08
CA LYS A 68 18.71 -6.86 4.16
C LYS A 68 17.64 -6.13 4.96
N GLU A 69 17.86 -4.86 5.27
CA GLU A 69 16.87 -4.04 5.98
C GLU A 69 15.61 -3.80 5.14
N ALA A 70 15.77 -3.51 3.84
CA ALA A 70 14.64 -3.37 2.92
C ALA A 70 13.84 -4.67 2.80
N ALA A 71 14.52 -5.82 2.69
CA ALA A 71 13.86 -7.13 2.67
C ALA A 71 13.09 -7.41 3.97
N ARG A 72 13.65 -7.05 5.12
CA ARG A 72 12.98 -7.18 6.43
C ARG A 72 11.71 -6.32 6.49
N ARG A 73 11.80 -5.04 6.11
CA ARG A 73 10.64 -4.13 6.07
C ARG A 73 9.55 -4.63 5.13
N ALA A 74 9.92 -5.10 3.94
CA ALA A 74 8.96 -5.67 3.00
C ALA A 74 8.25 -6.92 3.55
N GLN A 75 8.94 -7.75 4.34
CA GLN A 75 8.31 -8.89 5.03
C GLN A 75 7.37 -8.44 6.14
N GLU A 76 7.77 -7.45 6.94
CA GLU A 76 6.94 -6.86 8.00
C GLU A 76 5.64 -6.26 7.42
N GLU A 77 5.74 -5.53 6.31
CA GLU A 77 4.59 -4.96 5.59
C GLU A 77 3.67 -6.04 5.01
N ARG A 78 4.23 -7.10 4.42
CA ARG A 78 3.43 -8.25 3.94
C ARG A 78 2.65 -8.89 5.07
N LEU A 79 3.29 -9.16 6.20
CA LEU A 79 2.63 -9.74 7.37
C LEU A 79 1.56 -8.82 7.96
N ALA A 80 1.80 -7.51 7.99
CA ALA A 80 0.79 -6.53 8.42
C ALA A 80 -0.42 -6.49 7.48
N THR A 81 -0.17 -6.57 6.17
CA THR A 81 -1.20 -6.62 5.13
C THR A 81 -2.01 -7.92 5.21
N GLU A 82 -1.35 -9.07 5.38
CA GLU A 82 -2.03 -10.36 5.58
C GLU A 82 -2.91 -10.35 6.84
N ARG A 83 -2.42 -9.79 7.95
CA ARG A 83 -3.21 -9.67 9.19
C ARG A 83 -4.45 -8.82 9.00
N THR A 84 -4.32 -7.65 8.36
CA THR A 84 -5.45 -6.75 8.11
C THR A 84 -6.48 -7.41 7.19
N HIS A 85 -6.06 -8.04 6.09
CA HIS A 85 -6.97 -8.78 5.22
C HIS A 85 -7.65 -9.96 5.92
N SER A 86 -6.91 -10.72 6.75
CA SER A 86 -7.50 -11.83 7.50
C SER A 86 -8.54 -11.37 8.52
N ARG A 87 -8.36 -10.18 9.11
CA ARG A 87 -9.33 -9.57 10.03
C ARG A 87 -10.59 -9.16 9.29
N LEU A 88 -10.43 -8.45 8.16
CA LEU A 88 -11.54 -8.03 7.31
C LEU A 88 -12.34 -9.22 6.77
N ALA A 89 -11.68 -10.30 6.39
CA ALA A 89 -12.35 -11.53 5.95
C ALA A 89 -13.23 -12.12 7.06
N LYS A 90 -12.71 -12.23 8.30
CA LYS A 90 -13.50 -12.70 9.45
C LYS A 90 -14.67 -11.79 9.79
N GLU A 91 -14.48 -10.48 9.73
CA GLU A 91 -15.56 -9.51 9.95
C GLU A 91 -16.66 -9.67 8.88
N ALA A 92 -16.30 -9.91 7.62
CA ALA A 92 -17.26 -10.17 6.55
C ALA A 92 -18.01 -11.49 6.74
N ASP A 93 -17.32 -12.58 7.09
CA ASP A 93 -17.93 -13.88 7.36
C ASP A 93 -18.91 -13.80 8.55
N ASN A 94 -18.54 -13.10 9.62
CA ASN A 94 -19.42 -12.87 10.77
C ASN A 94 -20.67 -12.07 10.36
N ALA A 95 -20.53 -11.02 9.55
CA ALA A 95 -21.65 -10.23 9.07
C ALA A 95 -22.61 -11.05 8.19
N LEU A 96 -22.07 -11.93 7.33
CA LEU A 96 -22.89 -12.88 6.54
C LEU A 96 -23.64 -13.85 7.46
N HIS A 97 -22.96 -14.40 8.46
CA HIS A 97 -23.57 -15.31 9.43
C HIS A 97 -24.71 -14.64 10.21
N GLU A 98 -24.52 -13.41 10.68
CA GLU A 98 -25.57 -12.65 11.36
C GLU A 98 -26.77 -12.39 10.44
N ALA A 99 -26.54 -12.02 9.18
CA ALA A 99 -27.61 -11.81 8.20
C ALA A 99 -28.41 -13.10 7.96
N ASP A 100 -27.74 -14.25 7.89
CA ASP A 100 -28.39 -15.56 7.74
C ASP A 100 -29.24 -15.91 8.97
N LEU A 101 -28.75 -15.61 10.18
CA LEU A 101 -29.52 -15.77 11.43
C LEU A 101 -30.77 -14.90 11.45
N TRP A 102 -30.67 -13.64 11.01
CA TRP A 102 -31.82 -12.75 10.90
C TRP A 102 -32.84 -13.25 9.88
N ARG A 103 -32.40 -13.73 8.71
CA ARG A 103 -33.30 -14.36 7.73
C ARG A 103 -33.99 -15.61 8.28
N ALA A 104 -33.26 -16.45 9.02
CA ALA A 104 -33.83 -17.65 9.65
C ALA A 104 -34.86 -17.31 10.75
N ARG A 105 -34.61 -16.26 11.55
CA ARG A 105 -35.56 -15.78 12.57
C ARG A 105 -36.81 -15.17 11.93
N ALA A 106 -36.65 -14.38 10.87
CA ALA A 106 -37.77 -13.83 10.13
C ALA A 106 -38.65 -14.93 9.51
N GLY A 107 -38.05 -15.99 8.98
CA GLY A 107 -38.76 -17.17 8.49
C GLY A 107 -39.60 -17.84 9.59
N ARG A 108 -39.01 -18.13 10.76
CA ARG A 108 -39.74 -18.72 11.89
C ARG A 108 -40.87 -17.83 12.39
N PHE A 109 -40.67 -16.52 12.45
CA PHE A 109 -41.72 -15.59 12.85
C PHE A 109 -42.93 -15.62 11.88
N ALA A 110 -42.66 -15.79 10.59
CA ALA A 110 -43.71 -15.97 9.58
C ALA A 110 -44.42 -17.32 9.75
N ASP A 111 -43.67 -18.40 10.00
CA ASP A 111 -44.20 -19.76 10.15
C ASP A 111 -45.02 -19.96 11.44
N ASP A 112 -44.61 -19.35 12.57
CA ASP A 112 -45.29 -19.43 13.87
C ASP A 112 -46.59 -18.60 13.93
N GLY A 113 -47.03 -18.01 12.81
CA GLY A 113 -48.28 -17.26 12.72
C GLY A 113 -48.23 -15.87 13.35
N GLY A 114 -47.03 -15.35 13.66
CA GLY A 114 -46.81 -13.95 14.06
C GLY A 114 -47.24 -12.95 12.97
N MET A 115 -47.33 -13.43 11.72
CA MET A 115 -47.97 -12.74 10.61
C MET A 115 -49.14 -13.59 10.08
N ARG A 116 -50.36 -13.04 10.11
CA ARG A 116 -51.48 -13.63 9.36
C ARG A 116 -51.30 -13.27 7.89
N VAL A 117 -50.54 -14.09 7.17
CA VAL A 117 -50.47 -14.01 5.71
C VAL A 117 -51.88 -14.30 5.19
N ALA A 118 -52.52 -13.31 4.59
CA ALA A 118 -53.71 -13.54 3.79
C ALA A 118 -53.27 -14.34 2.57
N CYS A 119 -53.21 -15.67 2.69
CA CYS A 119 -53.10 -16.55 1.55
C CYS A 119 -54.27 -16.19 0.64
N SER A 120 -53.93 -15.64 -0.52
CA SER A 120 -54.84 -15.30 -1.60
C SER A 120 -55.89 -16.40 -1.75
N GLY A 121 -57.16 -15.99 -1.77
CA GLY A 121 -58.30 -16.84 -2.09
C GLY A 121 -58.13 -17.56 -3.44
N PRO A 122 -59.10 -18.43 -3.78
CA PRO A 122 -58.94 -19.53 -4.73
C PRO A 122 -58.30 -19.10 -6.07
N ALA A 123 -57.40 -19.96 -6.54
CA ALA A 123 -56.59 -19.88 -7.75
C ALA A 123 -57.21 -19.01 -8.87
N GLY A 124 -56.54 -17.91 -9.22
CA GLY A 124 -56.88 -17.12 -10.40
C GLY A 124 -56.57 -15.63 -10.33
N ARG A 125 -56.27 -15.08 -9.13
CA ARG A 125 -55.92 -13.66 -8.99
C ARG A 125 -54.42 -13.48 -8.86
N THR A 126 -53.81 -12.78 -9.81
CA THR A 126 -52.43 -12.28 -9.74
C THR A 126 -52.22 -11.61 -8.37
N PRO A 127 -51.12 -11.86 -7.66
CA PRO A 127 -50.83 -11.17 -6.40
C PRO A 127 -50.64 -9.68 -6.70
N GLY A 128 -51.72 -8.91 -6.56
CA GLY A 128 -51.66 -7.46 -6.60
C GLY A 128 -51.10 -6.98 -5.27
N HIS A 129 -50.07 -6.11 -5.34
CA HIS A 129 -49.58 -5.37 -4.18
C HIS A 129 -50.76 -4.73 -3.45
N ALA A 130 -50.81 -4.88 -2.12
CA ALA A 130 -51.82 -4.17 -1.33
C ALA A 130 -51.60 -2.66 -1.52
N ALA A 131 -52.63 -1.93 -1.95
CA ALA A 131 -52.54 -0.48 -2.10
C ALA A 131 -52.19 0.15 -0.75
N ALA A 132 -51.18 1.01 -0.73
CA ALA A 132 -50.81 1.77 0.47
C ALA A 132 -51.99 2.65 0.90
N PRO A 133 -52.32 2.71 2.21
CA PRO A 133 -53.48 3.45 2.67
C PRO A 133 -53.37 4.94 2.31
N GLY A 134 -54.41 5.46 1.67
CA GLY A 134 -54.53 6.86 1.25
C GLY A 134 -55.76 7.54 1.87
N SER A 135 -55.97 8.82 1.54
CA SER A 135 -57.14 9.61 2.00
C SER A 135 -58.47 8.91 1.76
N ASP A 136 -58.54 8.13 0.69
CA ASP A 136 -59.76 7.51 0.19
C ASP A 136 -59.97 6.09 0.75
N HIS A 137 -58.97 5.57 1.46
CA HIS A 137 -58.89 4.21 2.02
C HIS A 137 -57.93 4.21 3.22
N PRO A 138 -58.37 4.77 4.36
CA PRO A 138 -57.55 4.89 5.55
C PRO A 138 -57.17 3.52 6.13
N ALA A 139 -56.01 3.45 6.77
CA ALA A 139 -55.53 2.22 7.41
C ALA A 139 -56.56 1.73 8.46
N PRO A 140 -56.89 0.43 8.51
CA PRO A 140 -57.78 -0.13 9.51
C PRO A 140 -57.19 0.08 10.91
N ARG A 141 -57.78 0.97 11.71
CA ARG A 141 -57.32 1.30 13.06
C ARG A 141 -58.14 0.52 14.06
N ALA A 142 -57.56 -0.49 14.70
CA ALA A 142 -58.14 -1.06 15.91
C ALA A 142 -57.04 -1.27 16.94
N ASP A 143 -56.88 -0.34 17.88
CA ASP A 143 -55.92 -0.43 18.99
C ASP A 143 -56.57 -1.16 20.18
N GLY A 144 -56.76 -2.48 20.06
CA GLY A 144 -57.26 -3.35 21.14
C GLY A 144 -56.55 -4.71 21.15
N PRO A 145 -56.78 -5.59 22.15
CA PRO A 145 -56.15 -6.92 22.21
C PRO A 145 -56.61 -7.91 21.11
N GLY A 146 -57.34 -7.43 20.11
CA GLY A 146 -57.62 -8.05 18.81
C GLY A 146 -57.27 -7.13 17.63
N SER A 147 -56.28 -6.26 17.80
CA SER A 147 -55.77 -5.34 16.78
C SER A 147 -55.42 -6.09 15.50
N PRO A 148 -55.77 -5.59 14.30
CA PRO A 148 -55.43 -6.28 13.07
C PRO A 148 -53.91 -6.38 13.00
N ALA A 149 -53.39 -7.59 13.18
CA ALA A 149 -52.08 -7.94 12.68
C ALA A 149 -52.01 -7.39 11.26
N VAL A 150 -51.03 -6.52 10.98
CA VAL A 150 -50.87 -5.92 9.66
C VAL A 150 -50.66 -7.06 8.67
N THR A 151 -51.71 -7.40 7.93
CA THR A 151 -51.68 -8.51 6.96
C THR A 151 -50.99 -7.99 5.71
N LEU A 152 -49.69 -8.23 5.58
CA LEU A 152 -48.97 -7.98 4.34
C LEU A 152 -49.00 -9.24 3.48
N SER A 153 -49.00 -9.05 2.16
CA SER A 153 -48.72 -10.16 1.26
C SER A 153 -47.27 -10.62 1.49
N ARG A 154 -47.01 -11.91 1.26
CA ARG A 154 -45.64 -12.46 1.36
C ARG A 154 -44.65 -11.71 0.47
N ALA A 155 -45.08 -11.31 -0.73
CA ALA A 155 -44.26 -10.54 -1.67
C ALA A 155 -43.88 -9.15 -1.13
N ASP A 156 -44.83 -8.47 -0.46
CA ASP A 156 -44.57 -7.16 0.13
C ASP A 156 -43.62 -7.29 1.34
N PHE A 157 -43.77 -8.35 2.14
CA PHE A 157 -42.85 -8.64 3.25
C PHE A 157 -41.42 -8.90 2.78
N GLU A 158 -41.25 -9.73 1.75
CA GLU A 158 -39.92 -10.02 1.17
C GLU A 158 -39.28 -8.74 0.61
N THR A 159 -40.07 -7.89 -0.05
CA THR A 159 -39.62 -6.60 -0.59
C THR A 159 -39.17 -5.63 0.52
N LEU A 160 -39.98 -5.48 1.57
CA LEU A 160 -39.66 -4.62 2.70
C LEU A 160 -38.44 -5.12 3.47
N SER A 161 -38.33 -6.44 3.66
CA SER A 161 -37.19 -7.07 4.32
C SER A 161 -35.89 -6.84 3.53
N ALA A 162 -35.92 -7.06 2.22
CA ALA A 162 -34.76 -6.83 1.34
C ALA A 162 -34.34 -5.36 1.29
N ASN A 163 -35.30 -4.43 1.24
CA ASN A 163 -35.02 -2.99 1.28
C ASN A 163 -34.45 -2.56 2.63
N THR A 164 -34.97 -3.10 3.73
CA THR A 164 -34.43 -2.84 5.08
C THR A 164 -33.00 -3.32 5.20
N GLU A 165 -32.68 -4.52 4.71
CA GLU A 165 -31.31 -5.04 4.69
C GLU A 165 -30.37 -4.15 3.86
N ARG A 166 -30.84 -3.65 2.71
CA ARG A 166 -30.08 -2.69 1.89
C ARG A 166 -29.83 -1.37 2.62
N LEU A 167 -30.86 -0.80 3.23
CA LEU A 167 -30.74 0.48 3.95
C LEU A 167 -29.82 0.36 5.17
N LEU A 168 -29.88 -0.74 5.91
CA LEU A 168 -28.96 -1.00 7.03
C LEU A 168 -27.51 -1.10 6.55
N ARG A 169 -27.25 -1.78 5.42
CA ARG A 169 -25.91 -1.84 4.82
C ARG A 169 -25.40 -0.47 4.37
N VAL A 170 -26.25 0.33 3.71
CA VAL A 170 -25.90 1.69 3.28
C VAL A 170 -25.63 2.59 4.50
N HIS A 171 -26.43 2.46 5.55
CA HIS A 171 -26.23 3.21 6.79
C HIS A 171 -24.90 2.85 7.47
N ALA A 172 -24.60 1.55 7.62
CA ALA A 172 -23.33 1.09 8.20
C ALA A 172 -22.11 1.54 7.37
N TRP A 173 -22.23 1.52 6.04
CA TRP A 173 -21.21 2.06 5.14
C TRP A 173 -21.03 3.57 5.32
N GLY A 174 -22.12 4.33 5.40
CA GLY A 174 -22.10 5.76 5.67
C GLY A 174 -21.44 6.10 7.01
N GLN A 175 -21.70 5.32 8.06
CA GLN A 175 -21.04 5.49 9.37
C GLN A 175 -19.52 5.30 9.27
N ARG A 176 -19.05 4.28 8.54
CA ARG A 176 -17.60 4.08 8.31
C ARG A 176 -16.94 5.25 7.60
N LEU A 177 -17.61 5.82 6.58
CA LEU A 177 -17.10 7.02 5.90
C LEU A 177 -16.96 8.22 6.83
N VAL A 178 -17.88 8.39 7.79
CA VAL A 178 -17.79 9.44 8.81
C VAL A 178 -16.64 9.17 9.78
N GLU A 179 -16.49 7.94 10.25
CA GLU A 179 -15.38 7.53 11.14
C GLU A 179 -13.99 7.72 10.49
N GLU A 180 -13.89 7.45 9.18
CA GLU A 180 -12.68 7.64 8.39
C GLU A 180 -12.44 9.12 8.00
N GLY A 181 -13.36 10.03 8.35
CA GLY A 181 -13.27 11.46 8.01
C GLY A 181 -13.51 11.79 6.54
N LEU A 182 -14.08 10.85 5.79
CA LEU A 182 -14.39 10.97 4.35
C LEU A 182 -15.80 11.55 4.10
N ALA A 183 -16.66 11.57 5.11
CA ALA A 183 -17.99 12.16 5.06
C ALA A 183 -18.31 12.96 6.33
N PHE A 184 -19.18 13.96 6.21
CA PHE A 184 -19.70 14.71 7.34
C PHE A 184 -20.95 14.04 7.92
N PRO A 185 -21.14 14.04 9.25
CA PRO A 185 -22.39 13.58 9.83
C PRO A 185 -23.55 14.45 9.31
N PRO A 186 -24.76 13.89 9.15
CA PRO A 186 -25.91 14.68 8.74
C PRO A 186 -26.14 15.78 9.79
N GLU A 187 -26.31 17.03 9.34
CA GLU A 187 -26.72 18.12 10.21
C GLU A 187 -28.09 17.74 10.81
N THR A 188 -28.15 17.59 12.13
CA THR A 188 -29.40 17.33 12.84
C THR A 188 -30.34 18.52 12.63
N PRO A 189 -31.57 18.31 12.13
CA PRO A 189 -32.58 19.36 12.05
C PRO A 189 -33.05 19.82 13.43
#